data_AF-N1ULV4-F1
#
_entry.id   AF-N1ULV4-F1
#
_cell.length_a   1.000
_cell.length_b   1.000
_cell.length_c   1.000
_cell.angle_alpha   90.00
_cell.angle_beta   90.00
_cell.angle_gamma   90.00
#
_symmetry.space_group_name_H-M   'P 1'
#
loop_
_entity.id
_entity.type
_entity.pdbx_description
1 polymer ?
#
loop_
_entity_poly.entity_id
_entity_poly.type
_entity_poly.pdbx_seq_one_letter_code
_entity_poly.pdbx_strand_id
1 'polypeptide(L)'
;MKDKLEKLLEALSMTKSEFADEYGIHRSTLSEMFSGRVSRLPDPVISRLIIEKNLNATWWHTGTGPILKPFEHQSSDAVKSLALIGKMNRRPKLKKLIDLIVGIEEEYYEQIEAILKTFRK
;
A
#
# COMPACT_ATOMS: atom_id res chain seq x y z
N MET A 1 -16.79 4.63 -6.08
CA MET A 1 -15.53 4.48 -6.85
C MET A 1 -15.21 5.75 -7.62
N LYS A 2 -16.14 6.27 -8.44
CA LYS A 2 -16.03 7.56 -9.14
C LYS A 2 -15.42 8.67 -8.28
N ASP A 3 -16.07 9.04 -7.18
CA ASP A 3 -15.63 10.15 -6.31
C ASP A 3 -14.23 9.92 -5.70
N LYS A 4 -13.85 8.65 -5.47
CA LYS A 4 -12.53 8.28 -4.97
C LYS A 4 -11.46 8.45 -6.05
N LEU A 5 -11.78 8.08 -7.29
CA LEU A 5 -10.91 8.31 -8.46
C LEU A 5 -10.79 9.79 -8.81
N GLU A 6 -11.86 10.58 -8.70
CA GLU A 6 -11.82 12.04 -8.92
C GLU A 6 -10.87 12.72 -7.93
N LYS A 7 -11.04 12.46 -6.64
CA LYS A 7 -10.14 12.96 -5.58
C LYS A 7 -8.69 12.52 -5.78
N LEU A 8 -8.47 11.29 -6.24
CA LEU A 8 -7.13 10.79 -6.54
C LEU A 8 -6.50 11.55 -7.71
N LEU A 9 -7.23 11.74 -8.81
CA LEU A 9 -6.72 12.46 -9.98
C LEU A 9 -6.42 13.93 -9.67
N GLU A 10 -7.27 14.58 -8.88
CA GLU A 10 -7.03 15.94 -8.38
C GLU A 10 -5.75 16.00 -7.54
N ALA A 11 -5.57 15.06 -6.61
CA ALA A 11 -4.38 15.02 -5.76
C ALA A 11 -3.09 14.76 -6.57
N LEU A 12 -3.19 13.99 -7.66
CA LEU A 12 -2.07 13.74 -8.57
C LEU A 12 -1.89 14.84 -9.61
N SER A 13 -2.83 15.78 -9.73
CA SER A 13 -2.88 16.79 -10.79
C SER A 13 -2.80 16.15 -12.19
N MET A 14 -3.54 15.06 -12.39
CA MET A 14 -3.56 14.30 -13.64
C MET A 14 -4.95 14.26 -14.27
N THR A 15 -5.00 14.30 -15.59
CA THR A 15 -6.22 14.01 -16.35
C THR A 15 -6.52 12.51 -16.39
N LYS A 16 -7.76 12.15 -16.74
CA LYS A 16 -8.17 10.74 -16.93
C LYS A 16 -7.33 10.06 -18.01
N SER A 17 -7.03 10.76 -19.09
CA SER A 17 -6.24 10.23 -20.21
C SER A 17 -4.79 9.98 -19.79
N GLU A 18 -4.15 10.93 -19.11
CA GLU A 18 -2.78 10.77 -18.62
C GLU A 18 -2.67 9.62 -17.62
N PHE A 19 -3.65 9.47 -16.73
CA PHE A 19 -3.69 8.35 -15.80
C PHE A 19 -3.87 7.00 -16.50
N ALA A 20 -4.75 6.94 -17.51
CA ALA A 20 -4.92 5.73 -18.32
C ALA A 20 -3.60 5.32 -19.00
N ASP A 21 -2.93 6.30 -19.59
CA ASP A 21 -1.71 6.09 -20.36
C ASP A 21 -0.51 5.75 -19.43
N GLU A 22 -0.34 6.42 -18.27
CA GLU A 22 0.77 6.17 -17.32
C GLU A 22 0.67 4.80 -16.61
N TYR A 23 -0.56 4.37 -16.27
CA TYR A 23 -0.80 3.12 -15.52
C TYR A 23 -1.24 1.95 -16.40
N GLY A 24 -1.27 2.11 -17.72
CA GLY A 24 -1.63 1.06 -18.67
C GLY A 24 -3.06 0.57 -18.51
N ILE A 25 -3.98 1.46 -18.11
CA ILE A 25 -5.40 1.16 -17.99
C ILE A 25 -6.08 1.53 -19.29
N HIS A 26 -6.84 0.59 -19.88
CA HIS A 26 -7.60 0.91 -21.08
C HIS A 26 -8.64 2.01 -20.80
N ARG A 27 -8.73 3.02 -21.69
CA ARG A 27 -9.60 4.19 -21.50
C ARG A 27 -11.08 3.83 -21.35
N SER A 28 -11.54 2.73 -21.97
CA SER A 28 -12.89 2.22 -21.77
C SER A 28 -13.11 1.70 -20.34
N THR A 29 -12.14 0.95 -19.79
CA THR A 29 -12.18 0.47 -18.40
C THR A 29 -12.17 1.63 -17.42
N LEU A 30 -11.37 2.66 -17.68
CA LEU A 30 -11.39 3.87 -16.85
C LEU A 30 -12.75 4.58 -16.93
N SER A 31 -13.33 4.72 -18.12
CA SER A 31 -14.66 5.30 -18.29
C SER A 31 -15.74 4.50 -17.56
N GLU A 32 -15.66 3.17 -17.59
CA GLU A 32 -16.55 2.29 -16.84
C GLU A 32 -16.41 2.46 -15.32
N MET A 33 -15.19 2.68 -14.81
CA MET A 33 -14.96 3.01 -13.40
C MET A 33 -15.60 4.33 -12.98
N PHE A 34 -15.52 5.38 -13.83
CA PHE A 34 -16.19 6.66 -13.57
C PHE A 34 -17.71 6.57 -13.72
N SER A 35 -18.22 5.64 -14.53
CA SER A 35 -19.66 5.37 -14.65
C SER A 35 -20.23 4.51 -13.52
N GLY A 36 -19.37 3.90 -12.69
CA GLY A 36 -19.75 3.01 -11.60
C GLY A 36 -19.98 1.54 -12.00
N ARG A 37 -19.82 1.18 -13.28
CA ARG A 37 -19.91 -0.22 -13.75
C ARG A 37 -18.76 -1.08 -13.21
N VAL A 38 -17.57 -0.51 -13.10
CA VAL A 38 -16.39 -1.17 -12.52
C VAL A 38 -16.06 -0.51 -11.18
N SER A 39 -15.98 -1.29 -10.11
CA SER A 39 -15.82 -0.78 -8.75
C SER A 39 -14.38 -0.91 -8.20
N ARG A 40 -13.46 -1.47 -8.99
CA ARG A 40 -12.11 -1.82 -8.53
C ARG A 40 -11.04 -1.38 -9.52
N LEU A 41 -10.00 -0.72 -8.99
CA LEU A 41 -8.76 -0.47 -9.70
C LEU A 41 -7.85 -1.72 -9.62
N PRO A 42 -7.12 -2.10 -10.69
CA PRO A 42 -6.22 -3.24 -10.63
C PRO A 42 -5.17 -3.11 -9.52
N ASP A 43 -4.94 -4.19 -8.76
CA ASP A 43 -3.98 -4.21 -7.65
C ASP A 43 -2.54 -3.81 -8.05
N PRO A 44 -2.03 -4.17 -9.25
CA PRO A 44 -0.72 -3.70 -9.69
C PRO A 44 -0.66 -2.17 -9.82
N VAL A 45 -1.75 -1.53 -10.26
CA VAL A 45 -1.82 -0.07 -10.38
C VAL A 45 -1.87 0.57 -9.01
N ILE A 46 -2.67 0.03 -8.07
CA ILE A 46 -2.70 0.50 -6.68
C ILE A 46 -1.30 0.41 -6.06
N SER A 47 -0.58 -0.69 -6.30
CA SER A 47 0.77 -0.89 -5.81
C SER A 47 1.74 0.16 -6.36
N ARG A 48 1.66 0.45 -7.66
CA ARG A 48 2.45 1.52 -8.29
C ARG A 48 2.11 2.89 -7.73
N LEU A 49 0.83 3.22 -7.53
CA LEU A 49 0.43 4.49 -6.92
C LEU A 49 0.96 4.69 -5.51
N ILE A 50 0.97 3.61 -4.71
CA ILE A 50 1.52 3.65 -3.35
C ILE A 50 3.04 3.89 -3.38
N ILE A 51 3.76 3.27 -4.31
CA ILE A 51 5.23 3.34 -4.38
C ILE A 51 5.71 4.61 -5.09
N GLU A 52 5.14 4.93 -6.25
CA GLU A 52 5.63 5.97 -7.16
C GLU A 52 5.02 7.34 -6.85
N LYS A 53 3.78 7.38 -6.36
CA LYS A 53 3.05 8.64 -6.09
C LYS A 53 2.74 8.86 -4.61
N ASN A 54 3.25 8.03 -3.72
CA ASN A 54 3.02 8.13 -2.26
C ASN A 54 1.54 8.11 -1.87
N LEU A 55 0.72 7.34 -2.59
CA LEU A 55 -0.69 7.15 -2.23
C LEU A 55 -0.80 6.58 -0.81
N ASN A 56 -1.66 7.18 0.01
CA ASN A 56 -1.98 6.67 1.32
C ASN A 56 -2.88 5.42 1.19
N ALA A 57 -2.32 4.25 1.45
CA ALA A 57 -3.06 2.99 1.43
C ALA A 57 -4.25 2.98 2.41
N THR A 58 -4.12 3.61 3.58
CA THR A 58 -5.21 3.72 4.57
C THR A 58 -6.36 4.52 3.98
N TRP A 59 -6.09 5.65 3.34
CA TRP A 59 -7.10 6.43 2.65
C TRP A 59 -7.75 5.64 1.51
N TRP A 60 -6.95 4.91 0.73
CA TRP A 60 -7.46 4.08 -0.36
C TRP A 60 -8.41 2.97 0.09
N HIS A 61 -8.21 2.37 1.28
CA HIS A 61 -9.07 1.28 1.77
C HIS A 61 -10.22 1.79 2.64
N THR A 62 -9.98 2.80 3.48
CA THR A 62 -10.91 3.24 4.53
C THR A 62 -11.52 4.62 4.29
N GLY A 63 -10.96 5.42 3.38
CA GLY A 63 -11.33 6.82 3.18
C GLY A 63 -10.81 7.79 4.25
N THR A 64 -10.03 7.29 5.22
CA THR A 64 -9.53 8.09 6.36
C THR A 64 -8.11 8.59 6.11
N GLY A 65 -7.84 9.84 6.50
CA GLY A 65 -6.53 10.49 6.39
C GLY A 65 -6.30 11.22 5.06
N PRO A 66 -5.08 11.74 4.83
CA PRO A 66 -4.76 12.46 3.59
C PRO A 66 -4.64 11.50 2.40
N ILE A 67 -4.96 11.98 1.19
CA ILE A 67 -4.91 11.19 -0.05
C ILE A 67 -3.48 10.75 -0.37
N LEU A 68 -2.57 11.71 -0.38
CA LEU A 68 -1.13 11.49 -0.54
C LEU A 68 -0.47 11.66 0.82
N LYS A 69 0.58 10.88 1.08
CA LYS A 69 1.38 11.07 2.28
C LYS A 69 2.13 12.41 2.19
N PRO A 70 2.18 13.21 3.27
CA PRO A 70 3.00 14.42 3.32
C PRO A 70 4.44 14.14 2.91
N PHE A 71 5.09 15.11 2.26
CA PHE A 71 6.46 14.98 1.75
C PHE A 71 7.47 14.55 2.85
N GLU A 72 7.20 14.94 4.10
CA GLU A 72 8.00 14.56 5.29
C GLU A 72 7.90 13.07 5.69
N HIS A 73 6.91 12.33 5.16
CA HIS A 73 6.72 10.89 5.37
C HIS A 73 7.10 10.03 4.13
N GLN A 74 7.84 10.61 3.16
CA GLN A 74 8.48 9.85 2.05
C GLN A 74 9.69 9.02 2.51
N SER A 75 9.90 8.89 3.80
CA SER A 75 11.00 8.14 4.39
C SER A 75 10.66 6.66 4.42
N SER A 76 11.36 5.87 3.59
CA SER A 76 11.92 4.53 3.89
C SER A 76 10.98 3.42 4.41
N ASP A 77 10.18 3.67 5.42
CA ASP A 77 9.51 2.69 6.27
C ASP A 77 8.25 2.13 5.63
N ALA A 78 7.54 2.93 4.83
CA ALA A 78 6.42 2.43 4.04
C ALA A 78 6.88 1.43 2.96
N VAL A 79 7.96 1.76 2.23
CA VAL A 79 8.53 0.87 1.20
C VAL A 79 9.16 -0.38 1.85
N LYS A 80 9.86 -0.21 2.98
CA LYS A 80 10.37 -1.33 3.79
C LYS A 80 9.23 -2.21 4.32
N SER A 81 8.13 -1.63 4.80
CA SER A 81 6.96 -2.37 5.29
C SER A 81 6.28 -3.16 4.17
N LEU A 82 6.13 -2.60 2.97
CA LEU A 82 5.60 -3.29 1.79
C LEU A 82 6.53 -4.41 1.31
N ALA A 83 7.84 -4.17 1.27
CA ALA A 83 8.82 -5.20 0.95
C ALA A 83 8.83 -6.33 2.00
N LEU A 84 8.63 -6.02 3.28
CA LEU A 84 8.46 -6.98 4.36
C LEU A 84 7.17 -7.80 4.20
N ILE A 85 6.04 -7.16 3.89
CA ILE A 85 4.76 -7.83 3.62
C ILE A 85 4.87 -8.76 2.41
N GLY A 86 5.52 -8.32 1.33
CA GLY A 86 5.79 -9.15 0.15
C GLY A 86 6.66 -10.36 0.46
N LYS A 87 7.70 -10.19 1.30
CA LYS A 87 8.57 -11.28 1.77
C LYS A 87 7.84 -12.24 2.73
N MET A 88 6.97 -11.73 3.59
CA MET A 88 6.16 -12.50 4.53
C MET A 88 5.12 -13.36 3.81
N ASN A 89 4.40 -12.82 2.83
CA ASN A 89 3.38 -13.56 2.07
C ASN A 89 3.97 -14.72 1.25
N ARG A 90 5.24 -14.64 0.87
CA ARG A 90 5.96 -15.69 0.11
C ARG A 90 6.64 -16.74 1.01
N ARG A 91 6.58 -16.60 2.34
CA ARG A 91 7.30 -17.45 3.30
C ARG A 91 6.37 -17.94 4.41
N PRO A 92 5.75 -19.12 4.27
CA PRO A 92 4.80 -19.67 5.25
C PRO A 92 5.38 -19.78 6.68
N LYS A 93 6.66 -20.13 6.79
CA LYS A 93 7.37 -20.22 8.09
C LYS A 93 7.54 -18.85 8.76
N LEU A 94 7.80 -17.80 7.97
CA LEU A 94 7.94 -16.44 8.49
C LEU A 94 6.57 -15.90 8.97
N LYS A 95 5.50 -16.22 8.26
CA LYS A 95 4.12 -15.87 8.66
C LYS A 95 3.78 -16.43 10.04
N LYS A 96 4.01 -17.74 10.23
CA LYS A 96 3.82 -18.41 11.53
C LYS A 96 4.66 -17.78 12.66
N LEU A 97 5.90 -17.38 12.38
CA LEU A 97 6.76 -16.72 13.37
C LEU A 97 6.22 -15.34 13.76
N ILE A 98 5.74 -14.56 12.79
CA ILE A 98 5.15 -13.24 13.06
C ILE A 98 3.85 -13.39 13.85
N ASP A 99 2.99 -14.34 13.49
CA ASP A 99 1.75 -14.62 14.24
C ASP A 99 2.05 -14.99 15.71
N LEU A 100 3.11 -15.76 15.95
CA LEU A 100 3.57 -16.09 17.31
C LEU A 100 4.06 -14.86 18.06
N ILE A 101 4.84 -13.98 17.41
CA ILE A 101 5.37 -12.76 18.06
C ILE A 101 4.26 -11.76 18.37
N VAL A 102 3.26 -11.62 17.49
CA VAL A 102 2.10 -10.71 17.68
C VAL A 102 1.26 -11.11 18.90
N GLY A 103 1.25 -12.38 19.27
CA GLY A 103 0.53 -12.89 20.43
C GLY A 103 1.26 -12.73 21.77
N ILE A 104 2.47 -12.14 21.78
CA ILE A 104 3.29 -11.99 22.98
C ILE A 104 3.10 -10.59 23.56
N GLU A 105 3.06 -10.49 24.89
CA GLU A 105 2.98 -9.20 25.58
C GLU A 105 4.28 -8.39 25.39
N GLU A 106 4.13 -7.08 25.31
CA GLU A 106 5.22 -6.14 25.00
C GLU A 106 6.39 -6.23 25.99
N GLU A 107 6.13 -6.62 27.25
CA GLU A 107 7.14 -6.82 28.28
C GLU A 107 8.21 -7.88 27.92
N TYR A 108 7.90 -8.80 27.01
CA TYR A 108 8.84 -9.85 26.57
C TYR A 108 9.62 -9.46 25.32
N TYR A 109 9.34 -8.32 24.69
CA TYR A 109 9.92 -7.95 23.40
C TYR A 109 11.44 -7.74 23.47
N GLU A 110 11.97 -7.19 24.57
CA GLU A 110 13.41 -7.03 24.76
C GLU A 110 14.14 -8.38 24.76
N GLN A 111 13.58 -9.39 25.43
CA GLN A 111 14.16 -10.74 25.49
C GLN A 111 14.13 -11.41 24.12
N ILE A 112 13.02 -11.27 23.39
CA ILE A 112 12.88 -11.78 22.02
C ILE A 112 13.89 -11.12 21.10
N GLU A 113 14.06 -9.79 21.19
CA GLU A 113 15.01 -9.07 20.35
C GLU A 113 16.45 -9.54 20.64
N ALA A 114 16.81 -9.73 21.90
CA ALA A 114 18.12 -10.23 22.30
C ALA A 114 18.41 -11.61 21.70
N ILE A 115 17.44 -12.53 21.78
CA ILE A 115 17.54 -13.87 21.18
C ILE A 115 17.69 -13.77 19.65
N LEU A 116 16.84 -13.00 18.98
CA LEU A 116 16.87 -12.87 17.52
C LEU A 116 18.20 -12.26 17.02
N LYS A 117 18.77 -11.32 17.78
CA LYS A 117 20.10 -10.75 17.50
C LYS A 117 21.21 -11.80 17.51
N THR A 118 21.12 -12.84 18.35
CA THR A 118 22.14 -13.91 18.39
C THR A 118 22.23 -14.75 17.10
N PHE A 119 21.15 -14.82 16.32
CA PHE A 119 21.10 -15.58 15.07
C PHE A 119 21.46 -14.75 13.84
N ARG A 120 21.66 -13.43 14.01
CA ARG A 120 21.94 -12.51 12.92
C ARG A 120 23.44 -12.58 12.57
N LYS A 121 23.76 -13.23 11.43
CA LYS A 121 25.09 -13.19 10.82
C LYS A 121 25.34 -11.87 10.10
#